data_AF-K1SBB2-F1
#
_entry.id   AF-K1SBB2-F1
#
_cell.length_a   1.000
_cell.length_b   1.000
_cell.length_c   1.000
_cell.angle_alpha   90.00
_cell.angle_beta   90.00
_cell.angle_gamma   90.00
#
_symmetry.space_group_name_H-M   'P 1'
#
loop_
_entity.id
_entity.type
_entity.pdbx_description
1 polymer ?
#
loop_
_entity_poly.entity_id
_entity_poly.type
_entity_poly.pdbx_seq_one_letter_code
_entity_poly.pdbx_strand_id
1 'polypeptide(L)'
;MSGSLFTLAMARLVLKMLGGELIPYTKFDGLIANRLMDEGIITIVPRGSKRSFRMIDPEGCRIYISQNYTSGMELEDWIEMKNCPDEVSRSEQVAKAGDSKLRYTRTFKGFLLNCYTPIEATFHGEPCVLSPLQG
;
A
#
# COMPACT_ATOMS: atom_id res chain seq x y z
N MET A 1 0.56 -10.26 13.60
CA MET A 1 0.85 -9.86 12.21
C MET A 1 -0.48 -9.71 11.47
N SER A 2 -1.03 -8.51 11.42
CA SER A 2 -2.23 -8.21 10.62
C SER A 2 -1.77 -7.96 9.19
N GLY A 3 -1.67 -9.02 8.38
CA GLY A 3 -1.51 -8.86 6.94
C GLY A 3 -2.69 -8.04 6.42
N SER A 4 -2.44 -6.97 5.68
CA SER A 4 -3.51 -6.14 5.13
C SER A 4 -4.43 -7.03 4.28
N LEU A 5 -5.71 -7.14 4.68
CA LEU A 5 -6.71 -7.96 4.00
C LEU A 5 -6.77 -7.62 2.49
N PHE A 6 -6.48 -6.36 2.16
CA PHE A 6 -6.40 -5.82 0.81
C PHE A 6 -4.97 -5.84 0.28
N THR A 7 -4.73 -6.62 -0.76
CA THR A 7 -3.42 -6.76 -1.42
C THR A 7 -3.35 -5.98 -2.73
N LEU A 8 -2.13 -5.70 -3.21
CA LEU A 8 -1.90 -5.03 -4.50
C LEU A 8 -2.55 -5.78 -5.68
N ALA A 9 -2.57 -7.11 -5.64
CA ALA A 9 -3.24 -7.92 -6.65
C ALA A 9 -4.75 -7.68 -6.65
N MET A 10 -5.37 -7.57 -5.47
CA MET A 10 -6.80 -7.29 -5.33
C MET A 10 -7.13 -5.88 -5.81
N ALA A 11 -6.32 -4.89 -5.44
CA ALA A 11 -6.48 -3.51 -5.91
C ALA A 11 -6.49 -3.41 -7.44
N ARG A 12 -5.58 -4.13 -8.11
CA ARG A 12 -5.55 -4.20 -9.58
C ARG A 12 -6.79 -4.87 -10.18
N LEU A 13 -7.35 -5.89 -9.52
CA LEU A 13 -8.58 -6.54 -9.97
C LEU A 13 -9.80 -5.61 -9.81
N VAL A 14 -9.87 -4.85 -8.73
CA VAL A 14 -10.92 -3.84 -8.52
C VAL A 14 -10.82 -2.74 -9.58
N LEU A 15 -9.61 -2.26 -9.88
CA LEU A 15 -9.41 -1.26 -10.93
C LEU A 15 -9.87 -1.76 -12.31
N LYS A 16 -9.62 -3.04 -12.64
CA LYS A 16 -10.15 -3.66 -13.86
C LYS A 16 -11.67 -3.72 -13.88
N MET A 17 -12.31 -4.06 -12.75
CA MET A 17 -13.76 -4.06 -12.64
C MET A 17 -14.36 -2.65 -12.79
N LEU A 18 -13.69 -1.62 -12.26
CA LEU A 18 -14.06 -0.21 -12.47
C LEU A 18 -14.00 0.17 -13.95
N GLY A 19 -13.04 -0.38 -14.71
CA GLY A 19 -12.96 -0.26 -16.17
C GLY A 19 -14.01 -1.07 -16.95
N GLY A 20 -14.92 -1.77 -16.26
CA GLY A 20 -15.99 -2.57 -16.87
C GLY A 20 -15.61 -4.02 -17.20
N GLU A 21 -14.41 -4.48 -16.84
CA GLU A 21 -14.01 -5.88 -17.05
C GLU A 21 -14.75 -6.82 -16.09
N LEU A 22 -15.00 -8.05 -16.57
CA LEU A 22 -15.53 -9.13 -15.75
C LEU A 22 -14.39 -9.93 -15.12
N ILE A 23 -14.38 -10.04 -13.80
CA ILE A 23 -13.35 -10.79 -13.08
C ILE A 23 -13.88 -12.19 -12.72
N PRO A 24 -13.17 -13.27 -13.08
CA PRO A 24 -13.58 -14.63 -12.70
C PRO A 24 -13.66 -14.81 -11.18
N TYR A 25 -14.64 -15.57 -10.71
CA TYR A 25 -14.85 -15.84 -9.28
C TYR A 25 -13.60 -16.41 -8.58
N THR A 26 -12.82 -17.23 -9.27
CA THR A 26 -11.61 -17.86 -8.72
C THR A 26 -10.43 -16.90 -8.52
N LYS A 27 -10.45 -15.73 -9.16
CA LYS A 27 -9.32 -14.78 -9.12
C LYS A 27 -9.45 -13.72 -8.03
N PHE A 28 -10.61 -13.59 -7.42
CA PHE A 28 -10.90 -12.53 -6.46
C PHE A 28 -11.24 -13.14 -5.09
N ASP A 29 -10.63 -12.61 -4.02
CA ASP A 29 -10.75 -13.18 -2.68
C ASP A 29 -12.19 -13.15 -2.19
N GLY A 30 -12.67 -14.29 -1.69
CA GLY A 30 -14.04 -14.43 -1.19
C GLY A 30 -14.38 -13.47 -0.05
N LEU A 31 -13.45 -13.11 0.83
CA LEU A 31 -13.76 -12.21 1.96
C LEU A 31 -14.06 -10.79 1.50
N ILE A 32 -13.22 -10.23 0.63
CA ILE A 32 -13.44 -8.89 0.07
C ILE A 32 -14.61 -8.90 -0.90
N ALA A 33 -14.72 -9.95 -1.73
CA ALA A 33 -15.83 -10.12 -2.65
C ALA A 33 -17.17 -10.13 -1.94
N ASN A 34 -17.29 -10.88 -0.83
CA ASN A 34 -18.52 -10.95 -0.05
C ASN A 34 -18.89 -9.58 0.50
N ARG A 35 -17.95 -8.84 1.09
CA ARG A 35 -18.23 -7.47 1.58
C ARG A 35 -18.69 -6.53 0.46
N LEU A 36 -18.03 -6.56 -0.69
CA LEU A 36 -18.44 -5.72 -1.84
C LEU A 36 -19.80 -6.14 -2.41
N MET A 37 -20.18 -7.41 -2.29
CA MET A 37 -21.52 -7.88 -2.68
C MET A 37 -22.59 -7.47 -1.66
N ASP A 38 -22.28 -7.56 -0.37
CA ASP A 38 -23.19 -7.19 0.72
C ASP A 38 -23.54 -5.69 0.66
N GLU A 39 -22.56 -4.85 0.32
CA GLU A 39 -22.74 -3.41 0.06
C GLU A 39 -23.40 -3.10 -1.30
N GLY A 40 -23.66 -4.11 -2.15
CA GLY A 40 -24.27 -3.93 -3.46
C GLY A 40 -23.35 -3.30 -4.53
N ILE A 41 -22.05 -3.20 -4.26
CA ILE A 41 -21.06 -2.57 -5.14
C ILE A 41 -20.74 -3.47 -6.34
N ILE A 42 -20.65 -4.78 -6.11
CA ILE A 42 -20.43 -5.79 -7.16
C ILE A 42 -21.51 -6.87 -7.13
N THR A 43 -21.70 -7.55 -8.26
CA THR A 43 -22.60 -8.71 -8.37
C THR A 43 -21.97 -9.88 -9.11
N ILE A 44 -22.50 -11.07 -8.86
CA ILE A 44 -22.13 -12.27 -9.60
C ILE A 44 -22.98 -12.38 -10.86
N VAL A 45 -22.30 -12.44 -12.00
CA VAL A 45 -22.90 -12.75 -13.30
C VAL A 45 -22.63 -14.23 -13.62
N PRO A 46 -23.68 -15.07 -13.75
CA PRO A 46 -23.52 -16.43 -14.22
C PRO A 46 -23.18 -16.45 -15.72
N ARG A 47 -22.14 -17.20 -16.09
CA ARG A 47 -21.75 -17.50 -17.48
C ARG A 47 -21.65 -19.01 -17.66
N GLY A 48 -22.81 -19.64 -17.84
CA GLY A 48 -22.93 -21.10 -17.91
C GLY A 48 -22.51 -21.75 -16.58
N SER A 49 -21.53 -22.65 -16.62
CA SER A 49 -20.97 -23.27 -15.42
C SER A 49 -20.02 -22.36 -14.62
N LYS A 50 -19.62 -21.21 -15.18
CA LYS A 50 -18.68 -20.27 -14.56
C LYS A 50 -19.41 -19.09 -13.93
N ARG A 51 -18.78 -18.51 -12.91
CA ARG A 51 -19.23 -17.29 -12.23
C ARG A 51 -18.17 -16.21 -12.37
N SER A 52 -18.59 -14.98 -12.61
CA SER A 52 -17.73 -13.80 -12.70
C SER A 52 -18.34 -12.66 -11.91
N PHE A 53 -17.51 -11.79 -11.34
CA PHE A 53 -17.91 -10.54 -10.73
C PHE A 53 -18.02 -9.44 -11.78
N ARG A 54 -19.01 -8.56 -11.58
CA ARG A 54 -19.25 -7.34 -12.34
C ARG A 54 -19.44 -6.17 -11.38
N MET A 55 -18.90 -5.01 -11.75
CA MET A 55 -19.15 -3.74 -11.07
C MET A 55 -20.59 -3.27 -11.32
N ILE A 56 -21.31 -2.91 -10.25
CA ILE A 56 -22.62 -2.25 -10.33
C ILE A 56 -22.47 -0.75 -10.11
N ASP A 57 -21.74 -0.39 -9.04
CA ASP A 57 -21.60 0.98 -8.59
C ASP A 57 -20.12 1.39 -8.54
N PRO A 58 -19.58 1.98 -9.63
CA PRO A 58 -18.20 2.44 -9.67
C PRO A 58 -17.89 3.54 -8.64
N GLU A 59 -18.83 4.45 -8.39
CA GLU A 59 -18.65 5.56 -7.46
C GLU A 59 -18.68 5.07 -6.01
N GLY A 60 -19.67 4.25 -5.66
CA GLY A 60 -19.73 3.58 -4.37
C GLY A 60 -18.50 2.71 -4.10
N CYS A 61 -17.95 2.06 -5.13
CA CYS A 61 -16.70 1.32 -5.02
C CYS A 61 -15.53 2.22 -4.64
N ARG A 62 -15.35 3.37 -5.33
CA ARG A 62 -14.25 4.30 -5.02
C ARG A 62 -14.32 4.80 -3.58
N ILE A 63 -15.51 5.20 -3.14
CA ILE A 63 -15.75 5.67 -1.77
C ILE A 63 -15.50 4.56 -0.75
N TYR A 64 -16.04 3.36 -0.98
CA TYR A 64 -15.90 2.25 -0.07
C TYR A 64 -14.44 1.81 0.08
N ILE A 65 -13.71 1.73 -1.03
CA ILE A 65 -12.29 1.37 -1.02
C ILE A 65 -11.46 2.45 -0.34
N SER A 66 -11.76 3.73 -0.60
CA SER A 66 -11.05 4.84 0.01
C SER A 66 -11.17 4.83 1.53
N GLN A 67 -12.39 4.66 2.03
CA GLN A 67 -12.68 4.68 3.46
C GLN A 67 -12.15 3.43 4.20
N ASN A 68 -12.27 2.24 3.60
CA ASN A 68 -12.01 0.99 4.31
C ASN A 68 -10.60 0.42 4.13
N TYR A 69 -9.90 0.75 3.03
CA TYR A 69 -8.64 0.06 2.69
C TYR A 69 -7.47 0.99 2.35
N THR A 70 -7.72 2.18 1.79
CA THR A 70 -6.63 3.10 1.37
C THR A 70 -6.51 4.35 2.24
N SER A 71 -7.26 4.43 3.36
CA SER A 71 -7.19 5.54 4.32
C SER A 71 -7.48 6.91 3.70
N GLY A 72 -8.43 6.95 2.76
CA GLY A 72 -8.86 8.18 2.08
C GLY A 72 -8.13 8.49 0.77
N MET A 73 -7.17 7.67 0.36
CA MET A 73 -6.45 7.83 -0.91
C MET A 73 -7.23 7.23 -2.10
N GLU A 74 -7.12 7.82 -3.29
CA GLU A 74 -7.61 7.19 -4.51
C GLU A 74 -6.92 5.84 -4.76
N LEU A 75 -7.65 4.90 -5.37
CA LEU A 75 -7.19 3.53 -5.56
C LEU A 75 -5.92 3.48 -6.43
N GLU A 76 -5.88 4.29 -7.48
CA GLU A 76 -4.77 4.41 -8.42
C GLU A 76 -3.49 4.91 -7.73
N ASP A 77 -3.60 5.96 -6.91
CA ASP A 77 -2.49 6.52 -6.13
C ASP A 77 -1.96 5.51 -5.10
N TRP A 78 -2.86 4.75 -4.48
CA TRP A 78 -2.48 3.70 -3.53
C TRP A 78 -1.72 2.55 -4.22
N ILE A 79 -2.15 2.17 -5.43
CA ILE A 79 -1.47 1.18 -6.26
C ILE A 79 -0.07 1.68 -6.65
N GLU A 80 0.06 2.94 -7.07
CA GLU A 80 1.35 3.55 -7.40
C GLU A 80 2.30 3.54 -6.20
N MET A 81 1.83 4.01 -5.04
CA MET A 81 2.60 4.03 -3.80
C MET A 81 3.09 2.64 -3.37
N LYS A 82 2.26 1.60 -3.55
CA LYS A 82 2.64 0.21 -3.24
C LYS A 82 3.54 -0.43 -4.30
N ASN A 83 3.53 0.05 -5.54
CA ASN A 83 4.41 -0.45 -6.61
C ASN A 83 5.85 0.07 -6.49
N CYS A 84 6.09 1.20 -5.82
CA CYS A 84 7.44 1.74 -5.64
C CYS A 84 8.32 0.81 -4.77
N PRO A 85 9.40 0.23 -5.33
CA PRO A 85 10.30 -0.66 -4.59
C PRO A 85 11.13 0.09 -3.55
N ASP A 86 11.42 1.37 -3.78
CA ASP A 86 12.15 2.20 -2.85
C ASP A 86 11.33 2.59 -1.62
N GLU A 87 12.04 2.83 -0.53
CA GLU A 87 11.47 3.40 0.69
C GLU A 87 10.87 4.77 0.40
N VAL A 88 9.56 4.79 0.11
CA VAL A 88 8.77 6.02 0.04
C VAL A 88 8.99 6.78 1.34
N SER A 89 9.54 8.00 1.21
CA SER A 89 9.84 8.85 2.35
C SER A 89 8.58 9.07 3.18
N ARG A 90 8.74 9.14 4.50
CA ARG A 90 7.64 9.39 5.44
C ARG A 90 6.86 10.66 5.09
N SER A 91 7.55 11.67 4.54
CA SER A 91 6.95 12.93 4.10
C SER A 91 5.96 12.73 2.95
N GLU A 92 6.26 11.85 2.00
CA GLU A 92 5.40 11.57 0.85
C GLU A 92 4.16 10.74 1.26
N GLN A 93 4.32 9.85 2.24
CA GLN A 93 3.19 9.09 2.80
C GLN A 93 2.20 10.01 3.52
N VAL A 94 2.68 10.97 4.31
CA VAL A 94 1.83 11.96 5.00
C VAL A 94 1.19 12.93 4.00
N ALA A 95 1.94 13.38 2.98
CA ALA A 95 1.43 14.32 1.99
C ALA A 95 0.28 13.73 1.17
N LYS A 96 0.35 12.45 0.79
CA LYS A 96 -0.69 11.80 -0.02
C LYS A 96 -1.83 11.15 0.80
N ALA A 97 -1.58 10.71 2.04
CA ALA A 97 -2.56 9.93 2.81
C ALA A 97 -2.92 10.48 4.19
N GLY A 98 -2.23 11.51 4.68
CA GLY A 98 -2.38 11.98 6.05
C GLY A 98 -1.86 11.02 7.14
N ASP A 99 -1.47 9.78 6.79
CA ASP A 99 -0.93 8.79 7.73
C ASP A 99 0.44 8.25 7.29
N SER A 100 1.43 8.42 8.18
CA SER A 100 2.79 7.90 8.03
C SER A 100 2.96 6.39 8.24
N LYS A 101 1.88 5.66 8.59
CA LYS A 101 1.93 4.24 8.97
C LYS A 101 1.53 3.27 7.86
N LEU A 102 1.20 3.76 6.66
CA LEU A 102 0.81 2.93 5.51
C LEU A 102 1.92 1.97 5.04
N ARG A 103 3.18 2.29 5.32
CA ARG A 103 4.33 1.42 5.12
C ARG A 103 5.24 1.51 6.35
N TYR A 104 5.63 0.35 6.90
CA TYR A 104 6.63 0.30 7.97
C TYR A 104 8.01 0.56 7.37
N THR A 105 8.46 1.81 7.41
CA THR A 105 9.83 2.19 7.07
C THR A 105 10.60 2.37 8.38
N ARG A 106 11.74 1.68 8.57
CA ARG A 106 12.59 1.87 9.76
C ARG A 106 13.14 3.29 9.71
N THR A 107 12.67 4.15 10.61
CA THR A 107 13.07 5.58 10.65
C THR A 107 14.54 5.79 10.94
N PHE A 108 15.17 4.86 11.66
CA PHE A 108 16.59 4.92 11.98
C PHE A 108 17.34 3.87 11.17
N LYS A 109 18.11 4.30 10.17
CA LYS A 109 19.07 3.44 9.49
C LYS A 109 20.46 3.68 10.05
N GLY A 110 20.79 2.95 11.10
CA GLY A 110 22.13 3.01 11.69
C GLY A 110 22.20 2.39 13.07
N PHE A 111 23.27 2.76 13.78
CA PHE A 111 23.54 2.50 15.19
C PHE A 111 24.17 3.77 15.79
N LEU A 112 24.00 3.98 17.09
CA LEU A 112 24.67 5.05 17.80
C LEU A 112 26.13 4.66 18.03
N LEU A 113 27.05 5.58 17.78
CA LEU A 113 28.47 5.38 18.01
C LEU A 113 28.96 6.39 19.04
N ASN A 114 29.52 5.89 20.13
CA ASN A 114 30.23 6.71 21.11
C ASN A 114 31.71 6.78 20.71
N CYS A 115 32.18 7.99 20.45
CA CYS A 115 33.58 8.25 20.09
C CYS A 115 34.32 8.73 21.34
N TYR A 116 35.30 7.94 21.81
CA TYR A 116 36.22 8.32 22.89
C TYR A 116 37.63 8.61 22.38
N THR A 117 37.95 8.14 21.17
CA THR A 117 39.20 8.36 20.44
C THR A 117 38.85 8.66 18.99
N PRO A 118 39.66 9.44 18.25
CA PRO A 118 39.41 9.72 16.84
C PRO A 118 39.24 8.43 16.03
N ILE A 119 38.13 8.31 15.28
CA ILE A 119 37.81 7.16 14.43
C ILE A 119 37.78 7.63 12.98
N GLU A 120 38.63 7.06 12.13
CA GLU A 120 38.56 7.23 10.68
C GLU A 120 37.36 6.44 10.15
N ALA A 121 36.47 7.12 9.44
CA ALA A 121 35.26 6.57 8.86
C ALA A 121 35.11 7.04 7.41
N THR A 122 34.20 6.40 6.68
CA THR A 122 33.83 6.84 5.33
C THR A 122 32.34 7.10 5.30
N PHE A 123 31.96 8.35 5.01
CA PHE A 123 30.57 8.76 4.89
C PHE A 123 30.28 9.08 3.42
N HIS A 124 29.35 8.34 2.80
CA HIS A 124 29.03 8.46 1.37
C HIS A 124 30.23 8.37 0.40
N GLY A 125 31.27 7.61 0.77
CA GLY A 125 32.48 7.47 -0.03
C GLY A 125 33.55 8.55 0.24
N GLU A 126 33.24 9.57 1.04
CA GLU A 126 34.22 10.56 1.49
C GLU A 126 34.81 10.17 2.85
N PRO A 127 36.14 10.22 3.00
CA PRO A 127 36.78 9.95 4.28
C PRO A 127 36.47 11.07 5.28
N CYS A 128 36.06 10.72 6.50
CA CYS A 128 35.81 11.65 7.59
C CYS A 128 36.37 11.10 8.91
N VAL A 129 36.71 11.99 9.85
CA VAL A 129 37.21 11.61 11.17
C VAL A 129 36.17 11.97 12.22
N LEU A 130 35.64 10.97 12.90
CA LEU A 130 34.75 11.14 14.03
C LEU A 130 35.61 11.42 15.27
N SER A 131 35.43 12.60 15.87
CA SER A 131 36.18 13.03 17.05
C SER A 131 35.30 12.99 18.30
N PRO A 132 35.87 12.72 19.49
CA PRO A 132 35.12 12.76 20.74
C PRO A 132 34.61 14.18 21.01
N LEU A 133 33.47 14.28 21.71
CA LEU A 133 32.98 15.58 22.21
C LEU A 133 34.01 16.16 23.18
N GLN A 134 34.31 17.45 23.02
CA GLN A 134 35.15 18.18 23.96
C GLN A 134 34.40 18.24 25.30
N GLY A 135 34.96 17.61 26.33
CA GLY A 135 34.40 17.56 27.68
C GLY A 135 34.45 18.90 28.40
#